data_AF-A0A5J4UK23-F1
#
_entry.id   AF-A0A5J4UK23-F1
#
_cell.length_a   1.000
_cell.length_b   1.000
_cell.length_c   1.000
_cell.angle_alpha   90.00
_cell.angle_beta   90.00
_cell.angle_gamma   90.00
#
_symmetry.space_group_name_H-M   'P 1'
#
loop_
_entity.id
_entity.type
_entity.pdbx_description
1 polymer ?
#
loop_
_entity_poly.entity_id
_entity_poly.type
_entity_poly.pdbx_seq_one_letter_code
_entity_poly.pdbx_strand_id
1 'polypeptide(L)'
;QLAQKSIQYKLDNEIKANELREEDNLLLQSNYKEEALNKLTEEQLVDVILSQPSVIVQKRKSDEEGIESSIVEMKPLTNLTFCRDQQITTRKGVVIGSMRRIQREIESQVMEFVFKKLNIPIIHRLPKVDGEDRLCLEGGDFLPAGDHCFIGCGLRTNKKAIEYMLKHDLFGTETVVVVEDRTDCHMDRMHLDTVFSIADEKICILSDDISGPKAIPKRKRIVTEYKRIREKEKDQKKLIIKDKEKDNQKEQQKDGEQSRENEDDKNDDKKEDEKEKHKYQGKEKEKQYHLLKIRQVQQTKTELT
;
A
#
# COMPACT_ATOMS: atom_id res chain seq x y z
N GLN A 1 -22.57 -11.45 -3.63
CA GLN A 1 -21.28 -11.01 -4.23
C GLN A 1 -20.11 -10.93 -3.24
N LEU A 2 -20.15 -10.08 -2.18
CA LEU A 2 -19.01 -9.97 -1.25
C LEU A 2 -18.72 -11.27 -0.47
N ALA A 3 -19.78 -11.95 0.00
CA ALA A 3 -19.67 -13.28 0.62
C ALA A 3 -19.04 -14.33 -0.33
N GLN A 4 -19.37 -14.28 -1.62
CA GLN A 4 -18.80 -15.19 -2.64
C GLN A 4 -17.29 -15.02 -2.81
N LYS A 5 -16.77 -13.79 -2.64
CA LYS A 5 -15.32 -13.53 -2.62
C LYS A 5 -14.66 -13.95 -1.31
N SER A 6 -15.44 -14.15 -0.26
CA SER A 6 -14.96 -14.43 1.09
C SER A 6 -14.87 -15.93 1.39
N ILE A 7 -15.57 -16.77 0.63
CA ILE A 7 -15.49 -18.22 0.74
C ILE A 7 -14.54 -18.82 -0.31
N GLN A 8 -13.63 -19.68 0.14
CA GLN A 8 -12.70 -20.41 -0.71
C GLN A 8 -13.01 -21.90 -0.68
N TYR A 9 -12.80 -22.57 -1.80
CA TYR A 9 -12.84 -24.02 -1.88
C TYR A 9 -11.47 -24.46 -2.36
N LYS A 10 -10.87 -25.41 -1.66
CA LYS A 10 -9.53 -25.92 -1.95
C LYS A 10 -9.59 -27.43 -2.00
N LEU A 11 -8.84 -28.00 -2.92
CA LEU A 11 -8.57 -29.43 -2.94
C LEU A 11 -7.47 -29.72 -1.94
N ASP A 12 -7.56 -30.87 -1.28
CA ASP A 12 -6.42 -31.40 -0.55
C ASP A 12 -5.25 -31.66 -1.51
N ASN A 13 -4.02 -31.50 -1.01
CA ASN A 13 -2.78 -31.66 -1.77
C ASN A 13 -2.61 -33.09 -2.32
N GLU A 14 -3.32 -34.06 -1.75
CA GLU A 14 -3.34 -35.46 -2.21
C GLU A 14 -4.25 -35.68 -3.44
N ILE A 15 -5.05 -34.69 -3.84
CA ILE A 15 -5.96 -34.77 -5.00
C ILE A 15 -5.39 -33.99 -6.16
N LYS A 16 -5.06 -34.67 -7.27
CA LYS A 16 -4.73 -33.99 -8.52
C LYS A 16 -6.01 -33.53 -9.22
N ALA A 17 -5.99 -32.33 -9.80
CA ALA A 17 -7.17 -31.74 -10.46
C ALA A 17 -7.76 -32.59 -11.61
N ASN A 18 -6.94 -33.46 -12.22
CA ASN A 18 -7.34 -34.41 -13.26
C ASN A 18 -7.98 -35.71 -12.73
N GLU A 19 -8.03 -35.90 -11.41
CA GLU A 19 -8.67 -37.05 -10.73
C GLU A 19 -10.05 -36.70 -10.17
N LEU A 20 -10.55 -35.48 -10.44
CA LEU A 20 -11.87 -35.03 -10.00
C LEU A 20 -12.96 -35.49 -10.98
N ARG A 21 -14.07 -35.99 -10.43
CA ARG A 21 -15.29 -36.25 -11.20
C ARG A 21 -15.94 -34.91 -11.58
N GLU A 22 -16.80 -34.91 -12.61
CA GLU A 22 -17.50 -33.69 -13.05
C GLU A 22 -18.33 -33.04 -11.93
N GLU A 23 -18.94 -33.84 -11.06
CA GLU A 23 -19.70 -33.38 -9.90
C GLU A 23 -18.83 -32.68 -8.84
N ASP A 24 -17.59 -33.14 -8.67
CA ASP A 24 -16.65 -32.56 -7.70
C ASP A 24 -16.06 -31.23 -8.22
N ASN A 25 -15.92 -31.11 -9.55
CA ASN A 25 -15.59 -29.85 -10.21
C ASN A 25 -16.69 -28.80 -10.02
N LEU A 26 -17.96 -29.19 -9.90
CA LEU A 26 -19.08 -28.27 -9.68
C LEU A 26 -18.92 -27.48 -8.37
N LEU A 27 -18.42 -28.10 -7.30
CA LEU A 27 -18.16 -27.45 -6.00
C LEU A 27 -17.14 -26.31 -6.10
N LEU A 28 -16.19 -26.43 -7.04
CA LEU A 28 -15.16 -25.43 -7.29
C LEU A 28 -15.67 -24.28 -8.18
N GLN A 29 -16.78 -24.47 -8.89
CA GLN A 29 -17.35 -23.48 -9.79
C GLN A 29 -18.10 -22.37 -9.03
N SER A 30 -18.11 -21.16 -9.62
CA SER A 30 -18.69 -19.97 -9.01
C SER A 30 -20.21 -20.04 -8.85
N ASN A 31 -20.91 -20.79 -9.71
CA ASN A 31 -22.37 -21.00 -9.69
C ASN A 31 -22.83 -21.79 -8.46
N TYR A 32 -22.12 -22.85 -8.08
CA TYR A 32 -22.44 -23.63 -6.88
C TYR A 32 -22.32 -22.78 -5.61
N LYS A 33 -21.23 -21.99 -5.51
CA LYS A 33 -21.04 -21.06 -4.39
C LYS A 33 -22.18 -20.06 -4.29
N GLU A 34 -22.64 -19.53 -5.42
CA GLU A 34 -23.73 -18.57 -5.46
C GLU A 34 -25.06 -19.20 -5.02
N GLU A 35 -25.38 -20.41 -5.49
CA GLU A 35 -26.59 -21.12 -5.08
C GLU A 35 -26.60 -21.43 -3.58
N ALA A 36 -25.47 -21.89 -3.03
CA ALA A 36 -25.34 -22.16 -1.60
C ALA A 36 -25.49 -20.88 -0.76
N LEU A 37 -24.84 -19.79 -1.17
CA LEU A 37 -24.90 -18.51 -0.46
C LEU A 37 -26.29 -17.86 -0.54
N ASN A 38 -27.04 -18.06 -1.64
CA ASN A 38 -28.40 -17.51 -1.79
C ASN A 38 -29.43 -18.17 -0.84
N LYS A 39 -29.08 -19.30 -0.21
CA LYS A 39 -29.92 -19.97 0.80
C LYS A 39 -29.70 -19.42 2.22
N LEU A 40 -28.68 -18.59 2.42
CA LEU A 40 -28.32 -18.03 3.72
C LEU A 40 -29.08 -16.73 4.02
N THR A 41 -29.31 -16.47 5.30
CA THR A 41 -29.82 -15.19 5.80
C THR A 41 -28.75 -14.09 5.71
N GLU A 42 -29.16 -12.83 5.84
CA GLU A 42 -28.24 -11.68 5.84
C GLU A 42 -27.17 -11.78 6.95
N GLU A 43 -27.56 -12.21 8.15
CA GLU A 43 -26.65 -12.39 9.28
C GLU A 43 -25.60 -13.47 8.99
N GLN A 44 -26.04 -14.62 8.46
CA GLN A 44 -25.13 -15.69 8.05
C GLN A 44 -24.19 -15.25 6.92
N LEU A 45 -24.65 -14.41 5.99
CA LEU A 45 -23.80 -13.85 4.94
C LEU A 45 -22.73 -12.93 5.53
N VAL A 46 -23.06 -12.15 6.57
CA VAL A 46 -22.08 -11.34 7.31
C VAL A 46 -21.05 -12.24 7.99
N ASP A 47 -21.48 -13.31 8.65
CA ASP A 47 -20.57 -14.27 9.28
C ASP A 47 -19.60 -14.89 8.27
N VAL A 48 -20.07 -15.26 7.07
CA VAL A 48 -19.21 -15.76 5.99
C VAL A 48 -18.18 -14.71 5.57
N ILE A 49 -18.59 -13.43 5.47
CA ILE A 49 -17.68 -12.34 5.11
C ILE A 49 -16.62 -12.13 6.20
N LEU A 50 -17.01 -12.16 7.47
CA LEU A 50 -16.11 -11.89 8.59
C LEU A 50 -15.19 -13.08 8.91
N SER A 51 -15.66 -14.31 8.75
CA SER A 51 -14.91 -15.53 9.06
C SER A 51 -13.98 -16.02 7.94
N GLN A 52 -14.25 -15.61 6.68
CA GLN A 52 -13.49 -16.00 5.50
C GLN A 52 -13.21 -17.52 5.43
N PRO A 53 -14.26 -18.36 5.36
CA PRO A 53 -14.09 -19.80 5.43
C PRO A 53 -13.42 -20.35 4.16
N SER A 54 -12.55 -21.34 4.35
CA SER A 54 -11.96 -22.17 3.30
C SER A 54 -12.42 -23.60 3.51
N VAL A 55 -13.25 -24.10 2.60
CA VAL A 55 -13.70 -25.49 2.58
C VAL A 55 -12.64 -26.33 1.86
N ILE A 56 -12.04 -27.28 2.57
CA ILE A 56 -11.09 -28.24 2.03
C ILE A 56 -11.86 -29.51 1.67
N VAL A 57 -11.70 -29.91 0.42
CA VAL A 57 -12.37 -31.03 -0.22
C VAL A 57 -11.39 -32.21 -0.26
N GLN A 58 -11.73 -33.32 0.41
CA GLN A 58 -10.87 -34.51 0.56
C GLN A 58 -11.51 -35.77 -0.07
N LYS A 59 -10.70 -36.77 -0.42
CA LYS A 59 -11.22 -38.09 -0.83
C LYS A 59 -11.74 -38.83 0.41
N ARG A 60 -12.86 -39.53 0.26
CA ARG A 60 -13.43 -40.39 1.31
C ARG A 60 -12.45 -41.53 1.58
N LYS A 61 -12.25 -41.90 2.85
CA LYS A 61 -11.27 -42.93 3.25
C LYS A 61 -11.74 -44.38 3.06
N SER A 62 -13.00 -44.61 2.70
CA SER A 62 -13.55 -45.93 2.39
C SER A 62 -13.38 -46.27 0.91
N ASP A 63 -13.41 -47.56 0.54
CA ASP A 63 -13.28 -48.11 -0.84
C ASP A 63 -14.37 -47.62 -1.85
N GLU A 64 -15.08 -46.55 -1.53
CA GLU A 64 -15.99 -45.85 -2.43
C GLU A 64 -15.27 -44.63 -3.02
N GLU A 65 -15.24 -44.52 -4.35
CA GLU A 65 -14.74 -43.36 -5.10
C GLU A 65 -15.63 -42.12 -4.89
N GLY A 66 -15.66 -41.60 -3.67
CA GLY A 66 -16.41 -40.42 -3.29
C GLY A 66 -15.49 -39.36 -2.69
N ILE A 67 -15.88 -38.10 -2.84
CA ILE A 67 -15.27 -36.98 -2.14
C ILE A 67 -16.12 -36.64 -0.90
N GLU A 68 -15.48 -36.22 0.18
CA GLU A 68 -16.09 -35.71 1.40
C GLU A 68 -15.54 -34.32 1.71
N SER A 69 -16.41 -33.37 2.04
CA SER A 69 -16.02 -32.06 2.55
C SER A 69 -15.69 -32.20 4.02
N SER A 70 -14.42 -32.15 4.40
CA SER A 70 -14.03 -32.62 5.73
C SER A 70 -13.30 -31.58 6.59
N ILE A 71 -12.85 -30.44 6.05
CA ILE A 71 -12.19 -29.41 6.88
C ILE A 71 -12.60 -28.00 6.47
N VAL A 72 -13.04 -27.19 7.44
CA VAL A 72 -13.25 -25.74 7.28
C VAL A 72 -12.16 -25.00 8.03
N GLU A 73 -11.23 -24.38 7.30
CA GLU A 73 -10.32 -23.39 7.88
C GLU A 73 -10.98 -22.01 7.85
N MET A 74 -10.74 -21.18 8.86
CA MET A 74 -11.23 -19.80 8.88
C MET A 74 -10.06 -18.82 8.92
N LYS A 75 -10.19 -17.70 8.21
CA LYS A 75 -9.21 -16.61 8.19
C LYS A 75 -9.88 -15.30 8.58
N PRO A 76 -10.37 -15.18 9.82
CA PRO A 76 -11.24 -14.10 10.22
C PRO A 76 -10.58 -12.73 10.02
N LEU A 77 -11.39 -11.73 9.68
CA LEU A 77 -10.96 -10.34 9.48
C LEU A 77 -10.75 -9.62 10.82
N THR A 78 -9.86 -10.15 11.66
CA THR A 78 -9.60 -9.67 13.03
C THR A 78 -9.23 -8.19 13.10
N ASN A 79 -8.53 -7.68 12.09
CA ASN A 79 -8.10 -6.29 12.04
C ASN A 79 -9.22 -5.30 11.63
N LEU A 80 -10.43 -5.76 11.29
CA LEU A 80 -11.58 -4.87 11.14
C LEU A 80 -12.02 -4.23 12.46
N THR A 81 -11.49 -4.70 13.60
CA THR A 81 -11.56 -3.96 14.87
C THR A 81 -10.87 -2.59 14.78
N PHE A 82 -9.85 -2.46 13.91
CA PHE A 82 -9.15 -1.22 13.61
C PHE A 82 -9.64 -0.62 12.29
N CYS A 83 -10.73 0.14 12.36
CA CYS A 83 -11.32 0.83 11.20
C CYS A 83 -10.49 2.04 10.71
N ARG A 84 -9.28 2.26 11.23
CA ARG A 84 -8.39 3.37 10.84
C ARG A 84 -7.72 3.11 9.49
N ASP A 85 -7.39 1.86 9.17
CA ASP A 85 -6.40 1.57 8.13
C ASP A 85 -6.99 1.49 6.72
N GLN A 86 -8.24 1.04 6.58
CA GLN A 86 -8.78 0.59 5.29
C GLN A 86 -9.12 1.76 4.33
N GLN A 87 -9.28 2.96 4.89
CA GLN A 87 -9.63 4.18 4.18
C GLN A 87 -9.01 5.40 4.86
N ILE A 88 -8.97 6.52 4.12
CA ILE A 88 -8.74 7.84 4.69
C ILE A 88 -9.95 8.73 4.44
N THR A 89 -10.25 9.60 5.39
CA THR A 89 -11.30 10.61 5.25
C THR A 89 -10.65 11.96 5.05
N THR A 90 -10.63 12.42 3.80
CA THR A 90 -10.02 13.69 3.42
C THR A 90 -11.06 14.82 3.48
N ARG A 91 -10.63 16.06 3.27
CA ARG A 91 -11.54 17.22 3.24
C ARG A 91 -12.57 17.13 2.10
N LYS A 92 -12.32 16.32 1.07
CA LYS A 92 -13.23 16.11 -0.06
C LYS A 92 -14.16 14.90 0.13
N GLY A 93 -13.81 13.96 1.00
CA GLY A 93 -14.58 12.74 1.24
C GLY A 93 -13.71 11.52 1.48
N VAL A 94 -14.31 10.34 1.41
CA VAL A 94 -13.61 9.08 1.70
C VAL A 94 -12.82 8.60 0.49
N VAL A 95 -11.54 8.28 0.71
CA VAL A 95 -10.70 7.57 -0.25
C VAL A 95 -10.42 6.18 0.29
N ILE A 96 -10.82 5.16 -0.46
CA ILE A 96 -10.54 3.77 -0.09
C ILE A 96 -9.08 3.45 -0.41
N GLY A 97 -8.37 2.98 0.61
CA GLY A 97 -6.96 2.62 0.53
C GLY A 97 -6.70 1.38 -0.30
N SER A 98 -5.42 1.14 -0.56
CA SER A 98 -4.89 -0.09 -1.15
C SER A 98 -3.90 -0.65 -0.14
N MET A 99 -4.26 -1.76 0.50
CA MET A 99 -3.55 -2.25 1.68
C MET A 99 -2.17 -2.77 1.30
N ARG A 100 -1.15 -2.56 2.14
CA ARG A 100 0.19 -3.10 1.87
C ARG A 100 0.20 -4.62 1.91
N ARG A 101 -0.52 -5.21 2.86
CA ARG A 101 -0.67 -6.67 2.97
C ARG A 101 -1.91 -7.10 2.20
N ILE A 102 -1.72 -7.90 1.16
CA ILE A 102 -2.81 -8.35 0.26
C ILE A 102 -3.91 -9.11 1.01
N GLN A 103 -3.55 -9.78 2.11
CA GLN A 103 -4.48 -10.48 3.00
C GLN A 103 -5.50 -9.54 3.64
N ARG A 104 -5.13 -8.27 3.87
CA ARG A 104 -6.01 -7.25 4.44
C ARG A 104 -6.86 -6.53 3.39
N GLU A 105 -6.64 -6.79 2.10
CA GLU A 105 -7.30 -6.05 1.03
C GLU A 105 -8.82 -6.27 0.97
N ILE A 106 -9.29 -7.39 1.52
CA ILE A 106 -10.71 -7.66 1.67
C ILE A 106 -11.36 -6.74 2.71
N GLU A 107 -10.61 -6.30 3.73
CA GLU A 107 -11.10 -5.34 4.73
C GLU A 107 -11.53 -4.03 4.06
N SER A 108 -10.73 -3.51 3.12
CA SER A 108 -11.09 -2.30 2.34
C SER A 108 -12.27 -2.51 1.38
N GLN A 109 -12.59 -3.74 0.98
CA GLN A 109 -13.79 -4.04 0.20
C GLN A 109 -15.03 -4.09 1.10
N VAL A 110 -14.89 -4.65 2.30
CA VAL A 110 -15.95 -4.65 3.32
C VAL A 110 -16.29 -3.22 3.72
N MET A 111 -15.29 -2.40 4.05
CA MET A 111 -15.53 -0.99 4.43
C MET A 111 -16.11 -0.17 3.28
N GLU A 112 -15.66 -0.38 2.03
CA GLU A 112 -16.28 0.27 0.87
C GLU A 112 -17.78 -0.10 0.74
N PHE A 113 -18.13 -1.37 0.95
CA PHE A 113 -19.53 -1.80 0.94
C PHE A 113 -20.33 -1.13 2.05
N VAL A 114 -19.79 -1.06 3.26
CA VAL A 114 -20.42 -0.39 4.42
C VAL A 114 -20.66 1.09 4.12
N PHE A 115 -19.65 1.83 3.64
CA PHE A 115 -19.80 3.25 3.30
C PHE A 115 -20.87 3.48 2.23
N LYS A 116 -20.93 2.63 1.19
CA LYS A 116 -21.98 2.70 0.17
C LYS A 116 -23.37 2.47 0.76
N LYS A 117 -23.52 1.52 1.69
CA LYS A 117 -24.80 1.26 2.37
C LYS A 117 -25.22 2.39 3.32
N LEU A 118 -24.25 3.07 3.93
CA LEU A 118 -24.47 4.24 4.78
C LEU A 118 -24.64 5.55 3.99
N ASN A 119 -24.61 5.51 2.64
CA ASN A 119 -24.62 6.70 1.78
C ASN A 119 -23.50 7.70 2.09
N ILE A 120 -22.35 7.23 2.59
CA ILE A 120 -21.16 8.06 2.80
C ILE A 120 -20.42 8.22 1.46
N PRO A 121 -20.16 9.45 0.99
CA PRO A 121 -19.52 9.68 -0.30
C PRO A 121 -18.08 9.13 -0.35
N ILE A 122 -17.87 8.19 -1.26
CA ILE A 122 -16.55 7.70 -1.64
C ILE A 122 -16.12 8.46 -2.89
N ILE A 123 -15.12 9.33 -2.75
CA ILE A 123 -14.65 10.16 -3.86
C ILE A 123 -13.66 9.41 -4.74
N HIS A 124 -12.97 8.41 -4.20
CA HIS A 124 -11.97 7.64 -4.93
C HIS A 124 -11.68 6.29 -4.28
N ARG A 125 -11.24 5.33 -5.10
CA ARG A 125 -10.57 4.10 -4.65
C ARG A 125 -9.21 4.05 -5.32
N LEU A 126 -8.14 3.84 -4.55
CA LEU A 126 -6.81 3.71 -5.15
C LEU A 126 -6.79 2.52 -6.12
N PRO A 127 -6.21 2.69 -7.33
CA PRO A 127 -6.05 1.60 -8.27
C PRO A 127 -5.26 0.44 -7.66
N LYS A 128 -5.74 -0.79 -7.92
CA LYS A 128 -4.97 -2.00 -7.62
C LYS A 128 -4.03 -2.27 -8.77
N VAL A 129 -2.75 -2.07 -8.52
CA VAL A 129 -1.66 -2.35 -9.45
C VAL A 129 -0.69 -3.29 -8.75
N ASP A 130 -0.31 -4.38 -9.40
CA ASP A 130 0.67 -5.32 -8.87
C ASP A 130 2.09 -4.95 -9.33
N GLY A 131 3.09 -5.52 -8.67
CA GLY A 131 4.50 -5.29 -9.01
C GLY A 131 5.02 -3.93 -8.54
N GLU A 132 5.96 -3.36 -9.32
CA GLU A 132 6.71 -2.17 -8.93
C GLU A 132 5.84 -0.92 -8.82
N ASP A 133 4.76 -0.82 -9.61
CA ASP A 133 3.84 0.33 -9.63
C ASP A 133 2.71 0.25 -8.61
N ARG A 134 2.80 -0.71 -7.69
CA ARG A 134 1.83 -0.86 -6.62
C ARG A 134 1.70 0.41 -5.79
N LEU A 135 0.47 0.87 -5.63
CA LEU A 135 0.10 1.94 -4.73
C LEU A 135 -0.32 1.33 -3.39
N CYS A 136 0.30 1.78 -2.29
CA CYS A 136 -0.08 1.36 -0.94
C CYS A 136 -0.45 2.61 -0.13
N LEU A 137 -1.63 2.57 0.49
CA LEU A 137 -2.16 3.64 1.33
C LEU A 137 -2.97 3.00 2.45
N GLU A 138 -2.55 3.22 3.69
CA GLU A 138 -3.28 2.81 4.88
C GLU A 138 -3.56 4.04 5.76
N GLY A 139 -4.73 4.10 6.37
CA GLY A 139 -5.19 5.32 7.04
C GLY A 139 -4.53 5.65 8.37
N GLY A 140 -3.79 4.73 8.99
CA GLY A 140 -2.92 5.06 10.14
C GLY A 140 -1.81 6.05 9.78
N ASP A 141 -1.45 6.16 8.50
CA ASP A 141 -0.49 7.17 8.04
C ASP A 141 -1.12 8.55 7.85
N PHE A 142 -2.44 8.69 7.82
CA PHE A 142 -3.09 9.94 7.45
C PHE A 142 -3.77 10.64 8.63
N LEU A 143 -3.33 11.88 8.91
CA LEU A 143 -3.91 12.73 9.95
C LEU A 143 -4.44 14.04 9.34
N PRO A 144 -5.76 14.28 9.33
CA PRO A 144 -6.31 15.57 8.93
C PRO A 144 -6.06 16.64 10.00
N ALA A 145 -5.71 17.86 9.58
CA ALA A 145 -5.32 18.96 10.47
C ALA A 145 -5.81 20.33 9.92
N GLY A 146 -7.12 20.45 9.68
CA GLY A 146 -7.73 21.66 9.13
C GLY A 146 -7.33 21.91 7.67
N ASP A 147 -6.65 23.02 7.39
CA ASP A 147 -6.12 23.36 6.06
C ASP A 147 -4.84 22.59 5.71
N HIS A 148 -4.31 21.83 6.67
CA HIS A 148 -3.18 20.93 6.53
C HIS A 148 -3.65 19.48 6.63
N CYS A 149 -2.85 18.57 6.09
CA CYS A 149 -2.88 17.18 6.50
C CYS A 149 -1.46 16.65 6.60
N PHE A 150 -1.27 15.64 7.44
CA PHE A 150 -0.04 14.88 7.54
C PHE A 150 -0.26 13.52 6.90
N ILE A 151 0.75 13.04 6.19
CA ILE A 151 0.76 11.68 5.65
C ILE A 151 2.13 11.02 5.84
N GLY A 152 2.13 9.85 6.47
CA GLY A 152 3.28 8.98 6.60
C GLY A 152 3.68 8.36 5.27
N CYS A 153 4.98 8.25 5.02
CA CYS A 153 5.55 7.49 3.91
C CYS A 153 6.58 6.51 4.47
N GLY A 154 6.29 5.21 4.38
CA GLY A 154 7.12 4.16 4.98
C GLY A 154 6.63 2.76 4.65
N LEU A 155 6.44 1.93 5.69
CA LEU A 155 6.09 0.51 5.52
C LEU A 155 4.71 0.29 4.90
N ARG A 156 3.72 1.10 5.26
CA ARG A 156 2.31 0.85 4.90
C ARG A 156 1.81 1.75 3.79
N THR A 157 2.15 3.03 3.84
CA THR A 157 1.91 3.99 2.75
C THR A 157 3.20 4.27 1.98
N ASN A 158 3.15 4.22 0.65
CA ASN A 158 4.33 4.47 -0.20
C ASN A 158 4.27 5.80 -0.96
N LYS A 159 5.44 6.29 -1.37
CA LYS A 159 5.58 7.56 -2.09
C LYS A 159 4.73 7.62 -3.35
N LYS A 160 4.66 6.53 -4.12
CA LYS A 160 3.83 6.44 -5.35
C LYS A 160 2.35 6.70 -5.06
N ALA A 161 1.80 6.17 -3.96
CA ALA A 161 0.42 6.44 -3.57
C ALA A 161 0.21 7.91 -3.17
N ILE A 162 1.16 8.52 -2.46
CA ILE A 162 1.10 9.94 -2.09
C ILE A 162 1.16 10.83 -3.34
N GLU A 163 2.06 10.55 -4.26
CA GLU A 163 2.17 11.26 -5.54
C GLU A 163 0.89 11.12 -6.37
N TYR A 164 0.30 9.93 -6.39
CA TYR A 164 -1.00 9.70 -7.01
C TYR A 164 -2.10 10.56 -6.36
N MET A 165 -2.19 10.54 -5.03
CA MET A 165 -3.15 11.34 -4.25
C MET A 165 -3.01 12.84 -4.51
N LEU A 166 -1.77 13.34 -4.58
CA LEU A 166 -1.43 14.72 -4.91
C LEU A 166 -1.86 15.08 -6.34
N LYS A 167 -1.49 14.25 -7.32
CA LYS A 167 -1.80 14.45 -8.75
C LYS A 167 -3.30 14.50 -9.02
N HIS A 168 -4.07 13.67 -8.31
CA HIS A 168 -5.52 13.58 -8.45
C HIS A 168 -6.28 14.51 -7.50
N ASP A 169 -5.58 15.35 -6.74
CA ASP A 169 -6.16 16.30 -5.80
C ASP A 169 -7.17 15.64 -4.83
N LEU A 170 -6.75 14.55 -4.21
CA LEU A 170 -7.61 13.73 -3.35
C LEU A 170 -7.55 14.15 -1.87
N PHE A 171 -6.50 14.85 -1.43
CA PHE A 171 -6.38 15.35 -0.06
C PHE A 171 -7.36 16.48 0.27
N GLY A 172 -7.61 17.37 -0.71
CA GLY A 172 -8.53 18.49 -0.52
C GLY A 172 -8.05 19.59 0.43
N THR A 173 -6.79 19.57 0.84
CA THR A 173 -6.16 20.59 1.70
C THR A 173 -5.28 21.54 0.87
N GLU A 174 -4.90 22.67 1.47
CA GLU A 174 -3.95 23.61 0.87
C GLU A 174 -2.51 23.13 1.06
N THR A 175 -2.25 22.48 2.19
CA THR A 175 -0.93 21.94 2.53
C THR A 175 -1.01 20.45 2.82
N VAL A 176 -0.07 19.68 2.26
CA VAL A 176 0.16 18.27 2.57
C VAL A 176 1.58 18.13 3.11
N VAL A 177 1.71 17.64 4.34
CA VAL A 177 2.99 17.41 5.00
C VAL A 177 3.30 15.92 4.95
N VAL A 178 4.31 15.54 4.18
CA VAL A 178 4.75 14.15 4.06
C VAL A 178 5.85 13.88 5.08
N VAL A 179 5.65 12.87 5.92
CA VAL A 179 6.57 12.44 6.97
C VAL A 179 7.16 11.08 6.59
N GLU A 180 8.41 11.07 6.14
CA GLU A 180 9.07 9.89 5.60
C GLU A 180 9.86 9.14 6.67
N ASP A 181 9.59 7.84 6.79
CA ASP A 181 10.47 6.87 7.43
C ASP A 181 11.31 6.14 6.37
N ARG A 182 12.60 6.46 6.30
CA ARG A 182 13.52 5.87 5.32
C ARG A 182 14.39 4.75 5.89
N THR A 183 14.57 4.70 7.20
CA THR A 183 15.66 3.91 7.82
C THR A 183 15.22 3.06 9.01
N ASP A 184 14.16 3.43 9.71
CA ASP A 184 13.70 2.68 10.88
C ASP A 184 12.95 1.43 10.42
N CYS A 185 11.93 1.62 9.57
CA CYS A 185 11.19 0.55 8.91
C CYS A 185 10.74 -0.54 9.90
N HIS A 186 10.39 -0.14 11.12
CA HIS A 186 10.09 -1.05 12.23
C HIS A 186 8.58 -1.27 12.36
N MET A 187 8.16 -2.50 12.64
CA MET A 187 6.73 -2.86 12.66
C MET A 187 5.94 -2.15 13.77
N ASP A 188 6.53 -1.93 14.95
CA ASP A 188 5.88 -1.17 16.03
C ASP A 188 5.60 0.29 15.66
N ARG A 189 6.29 0.82 14.65
CA ARG A 189 6.17 2.20 14.14
C ARG A 189 5.74 2.19 12.68
N MET A 190 4.88 1.23 12.32
CA MET A 190 4.50 0.97 10.93
C MET A 190 3.68 2.09 10.28
N HIS A 191 3.02 2.92 11.09
CA HIS A 191 2.20 4.05 10.67
C HIS A 191 2.60 5.33 11.39
N LEU A 192 2.27 6.48 10.81
CA LEU A 192 2.54 7.79 11.43
C LEU A 192 1.82 7.98 12.78
N ASP A 193 0.57 7.54 12.90
CA ASP A 193 -0.23 7.74 14.12
C ASP A 193 0.34 7.04 15.37
N THR A 194 1.16 5.99 15.18
CA THR A 194 1.85 5.28 16.27
C THR A 194 2.95 6.10 16.94
N VAL A 195 3.44 7.15 16.29
CA VAL A 195 4.56 7.98 16.77
C VAL A 195 4.24 9.47 16.81
N PHE A 196 3.17 9.90 16.16
CA PHE A 196 2.73 11.28 16.09
C PHE A 196 1.20 11.35 16.11
N SER A 197 0.64 12.13 17.03
CA SER A 197 -0.81 12.35 17.15
C SER A 197 -1.12 13.81 17.45
N ILE A 198 -2.25 14.30 16.95
CA ILE A 198 -2.75 15.64 17.23
C ILE A 198 -3.75 15.53 18.38
N ALA A 199 -3.47 16.21 19.49
CA ALA A 199 -4.30 16.17 20.70
C ALA A 199 -5.24 17.38 20.79
N ASP A 200 -4.78 18.55 20.33
CA ASP A 200 -5.55 19.80 20.33
C ASP A 200 -5.01 20.76 19.25
N GLU A 201 -5.66 21.91 19.04
CA GLU A 201 -5.29 22.95 18.06
C GLU A 201 -3.81 23.32 18.12
N LYS A 202 -3.23 23.35 19.33
CA LYS A 202 -1.84 23.75 19.58
C LYS A 202 -1.02 22.66 20.28
N ILE A 203 -1.53 21.43 20.36
CA ILE A 203 -0.90 20.34 21.11
C ILE A 203 -0.81 19.11 20.23
N CYS A 204 0.39 18.57 20.09
CA CYS A 204 0.64 17.26 19.51
C CYS A 204 1.48 16.40 20.46
N ILE A 205 1.33 15.09 20.32
CA ILE A 205 2.12 14.08 21.01
C ILE A 205 3.05 13.48 19.96
N LEU A 206 4.35 13.48 20.26
CA LEU A 206 5.40 13.01 19.37
C LEU A 206 6.38 12.15 20.15
N SER A 207 6.74 10.98 19.62
CA SER A 207 7.79 10.17 20.21
C SER A 207 9.15 10.87 20.11
N ASP A 208 9.86 10.99 21.24
CA ASP A 208 11.12 11.75 21.34
C ASP A 208 12.30 11.03 20.65
N ASP A 209 12.13 9.75 20.33
CA ASP A 209 13.11 8.95 19.61
C ASP A 209 13.08 9.16 18.09
N ILE A 210 12.01 9.74 17.53
CA ILE A 210 11.90 10.04 16.09
C ILE A 210 12.21 11.51 15.74
N SER A 211 12.23 12.41 16.72
CA SER A 211 12.47 13.84 16.52
C SER A 211 13.01 14.52 17.78
N GLY A 212 13.81 15.58 17.59
CA GLY A 212 14.39 16.36 18.68
C GLY A 212 15.77 15.87 19.17
N PRO A 213 16.27 16.40 20.30
CA PRO A 213 17.63 16.14 20.78
C PRO A 213 17.91 14.68 21.15
N LYS A 214 16.87 13.93 21.55
CA LYS A 214 16.95 12.51 21.91
C LYS A 214 16.71 11.57 20.73
N ALA A 215 16.48 12.12 19.54
CA ALA A 215 16.14 11.32 18.38
C ALA A 215 17.27 10.36 18.03
N ILE A 216 16.91 9.08 17.88
CA ILE A 216 17.84 8.05 17.45
C ILE A 216 18.10 8.27 15.96
N PRO A 217 19.35 8.37 15.49
CA PRO A 217 19.65 8.72 14.10
C PRO A 217 18.93 7.88 13.05
N LYS A 218 18.77 6.57 13.30
CA LYS A 218 18.05 5.63 12.41
C LYS A 218 16.52 5.78 12.44
N ARG A 219 15.97 6.49 13.42
CA ARG A 219 14.52 6.71 13.63
C ARG A 219 14.05 8.09 13.21
N LYS A 220 14.96 8.98 12.82
CA LYS A 220 14.61 10.32 12.37
C LYS A 220 13.66 10.27 11.17
N ARG A 221 12.65 11.14 11.19
CA ARG A 221 11.73 11.32 10.06
C ARG A 221 12.13 12.51 9.21
N ILE A 222 11.98 12.38 7.89
CA ILE A 222 12.19 13.48 6.95
C ILE A 222 10.84 14.10 6.64
N VAL A 223 10.73 15.40 6.78
CA VAL A 223 9.47 16.12 6.57
C VAL A 223 9.55 16.96 5.31
N THR A 224 8.62 16.75 4.39
CA THR A 224 8.48 17.53 3.15
C THR A 224 7.11 18.18 3.12
N GLU A 225 7.06 19.49 2.90
CA GLU A 225 5.80 20.24 2.77
C GLU A 225 5.47 20.47 1.28
N TYR A 226 4.24 20.11 0.90
CA TYR A 226 3.66 20.38 -0.41
C TYR A 226 2.54 21.39 -0.27
N LYS A 227 2.70 22.54 -0.94
CA LYS A 227 1.67 23.59 -0.99
C LYS A 227 0.98 23.59 -2.34
N ARG A 228 -0.34 23.68 -2.31
CA ARG A 228 -1.15 23.96 -3.49
C ARG A 228 -0.84 25.37 -3.98
N ILE A 229 -0.47 25.49 -5.26
CA ILE A 229 -0.35 26.78 -5.92
C ILE A 229 -1.60 27.00 -6.76
N ARG A 230 -2.40 28.00 -6.39
CA ARG A 230 -3.50 28.46 -7.24
C ARG A 230 -2.91 29.34 -8.34
N GLU A 231 -2.74 28.82 -9.54
CA GLU A 231 -2.41 29.67 -10.69
C GLU A 231 -3.63 30.55 -10.99
N LYS A 232 -3.49 31.88 -10.87
CA LYS A 232 -4.31 32.79 -11.66
C LYS A 232 -3.95 32.54 -13.11
N GLU A 233 -4.92 32.23 -13.95
CA GLU A 233 -4.74 31.91 -15.37
C GLU A 233 -3.63 32.76 -16.02
N LYS A 234 -2.52 32.11 -16.41
CA LYS A 234 -1.74 32.43 -17.63
C LYS A 234 -0.55 31.49 -17.85
N ASP A 235 -0.58 30.92 -19.05
CA ASP A 235 0.52 30.50 -19.93
C ASP A 235 1.43 29.33 -19.56
N GLN A 236 1.33 28.34 -20.44
CA GLN A 236 2.10 27.10 -20.53
C GLN A 236 3.61 27.33 -20.40
N LYS A 237 4.22 26.76 -19.36
CA LYS A 237 5.65 26.41 -19.36
C LYS A 237 5.85 25.01 -18.79
N LYS A 238 6.47 24.16 -19.62
CA LYS A 238 6.95 22.80 -19.33
C LYS A 238 7.75 22.78 -18.02
N LEU A 239 7.47 21.78 -17.19
CA LEU A 239 8.22 21.49 -15.96
C LEU A 239 9.35 20.49 -16.27
N ILE A 240 10.57 20.87 -15.88
CA ILE A 240 11.74 19.99 -15.77
C ILE A 240 11.90 19.69 -14.29
N ILE A 241 11.77 18.42 -13.91
CA ILE A 241 12.12 17.94 -12.57
C ILE A 241 13.65 17.86 -12.54
N LYS A 242 14.29 18.59 -11.63
CA LYS A 242 15.71 18.43 -11.33
C LYS A 242 15.83 17.77 -9.97
N ASP A 243 16.14 16.48 -9.98
CA ASP A 243 16.70 15.80 -8.82
C ASP A 243 18.13 16.35 -8.60
N LYS A 244 18.38 16.83 -7.38
CA LYS A 244 19.74 17.04 -6.88
C LYS A 244 19.97 16.03 -5.75
N GLU A 245 20.33 14.81 -6.11
CA GLU A 245 21.17 14.01 -5.24
C GLU A 245 22.62 14.39 -5.54
N LYS A 246 23.33 14.91 -4.54
CA LYS A 246 24.79 14.90 -4.53
C LYS A 246 25.29 14.50 -3.15
N ASP A 247 25.98 13.37 -3.17
CA ASP A 247 27.29 13.13 -2.57
C ASP A 247 27.40 13.29 -1.05
N ASN A 248 27.20 12.17 -0.34
CA ASN A 248 27.93 11.86 0.88
C ASN A 248 28.53 10.45 0.77
N GLN A 249 29.48 10.30 -0.17
CA GLN A 249 30.45 9.19 -0.20
C GLN A 249 31.82 9.72 -0.64
N LYS A 250 32.42 10.64 0.12
CA LYS A 250 33.86 10.96 0.06
C LYS A 250 34.36 11.47 1.41
N GLU A 251 34.23 10.67 2.45
CA GLU A 251 34.93 10.89 3.73
C GLU A 251 35.11 9.57 4.47
N GLN A 252 35.71 8.57 3.80
CA GLN A 252 36.26 7.37 4.45
C GLN A 252 37.31 6.63 3.58
N GLN A 253 37.85 7.28 2.54
CA GLN A 253 39.00 6.80 1.78
C GLN A 253 40.00 7.96 1.63
N LYS A 254 40.60 8.38 2.75
CA LYS A 254 41.82 9.19 2.74
C LYS A 254 42.82 8.87 3.86
N ASP A 255 42.54 7.86 4.69
CA ASP A 255 43.51 7.29 5.62
C ASP A 255 43.59 5.79 5.35
N GLY A 256 44.51 5.38 4.49
CA GLY A 256 44.67 3.97 4.11
C GLY A 256 45.43 3.66 2.83
N GLU A 257 45.99 4.65 2.12
CA GLU A 257 47.05 4.40 1.12
C GLU A 257 48.42 4.61 1.76
N GLN A 258 48.81 3.67 2.62
CA GLN A 258 50.22 3.42 2.94
C GLN A 258 50.36 2.09 3.70
N SER A 259 50.08 0.98 3.02
CA SER A 259 50.77 -0.29 3.29
C SER A 259 50.29 -1.40 2.37
N ARG A 260 51.26 -1.99 1.66
CA ARG A 260 51.27 -3.36 1.11
C ARG A 260 50.83 -3.52 -0.35
N GLU A 261 51.81 -3.23 -1.21
CA GLU A 261 52.23 -4.15 -2.26
C GLU A 261 52.32 -5.59 -1.73
N ASN A 262 51.69 -6.54 -2.44
CA ASN A 262 52.26 -7.80 -2.95
C ASN A 262 51.21 -8.93 -3.05
N GLU A 263 51.37 -9.70 -4.13
CA GLU A 263 50.84 -11.04 -4.44
C GLU A 263 49.53 -11.14 -5.26
N ASP A 264 49.75 -11.14 -6.59
CA ASP A 264 49.39 -12.21 -7.55
C ASP A 264 48.45 -13.33 -7.04
N ASP A 265 47.36 -13.63 -7.78
CA ASP A 265 47.35 -14.64 -8.86
C ASP A 265 45.89 -14.99 -9.28
N LYS A 266 45.65 -15.05 -10.59
CA LYS A 266 44.71 -15.93 -11.35
C LYS A 266 43.19 -15.93 -11.06
N ASN A 267 42.38 -15.45 -12.02
CA ASN A 267 41.89 -16.23 -13.18
C ASN A 267 40.72 -15.53 -13.90
N ASP A 268 40.87 -15.39 -15.23
CA ASP A 268 39.93 -15.58 -16.36
C ASP A 268 38.40 -15.54 -16.06
N ASP A 269 37.53 -14.84 -16.79
CA ASP A 269 37.36 -14.86 -18.25
C ASP A 269 36.31 -13.77 -18.69
N LYS A 270 36.61 -13.05 -19.78
CA LYS A 270 35.72 -12.50 -20.86
C LYS A 270 34.47 -11.65 -20.51
N LYS A 271 34.37 -10.33 -20.76
CA LYS A 271 34.27 -9.58 -22.07
C LYS A 271 33.33 -10.25 -23.06
N GLU A 272 32.17 -9.73 -23.45
CA GLU A 272 31.83 -8.56 -24.32
C GLU A 272 30.37 -8.86 -24.77
N ASP A 273 29.51 -7.98 -25.26
CA ASP A 273 29.43 -6.55 -25.43
C ASP A 273 27.96 -6.21 -25.73
N GLU A 274 27.62 -4.95 -25.54
CA GLU A 274 26.41 -4.29 -25.98
C GLU A 274 26.05 -4.56 -27.46
N LYS A 275 24.77 -4.80 -27.75
CA LYS A 275 23.99 -4.22 -28.87
C LYS A 275 22.65 -4.94 -29.01
N GLU A 276 21.55 -4.26 -28.66
CA GLU A 276 20.42 -4.07 -29.59
C GLU A 276 19.39 -3.10 -28.97
N LYS A 277 19.39 -1.88 -29.51
CA LYS A 277 18.35 -0.87 -29.35
C LYS A 277 17.44 -0.91 -30.58
N HIS A 278 16.19 -0.49 -30.37
CA HIS A 278 15.07 -0.32 -31.32
C HIS A 278 14.22 -1.59 -31.52
N LYS A 279 12.88 -1.57 -31.55
CA LYS A 279 11.93 -0.52 -31.93
C LYS A 279 10.52 -1.03 -31.56
N TYR A 280 9.71 -0.32 -30.77
CA TYR A 280 8.25 -0.47 -30.83
C TYR A 280 7.59 0.88 -30.52
N GLN A 281 7.14 1.54 -31.59
CA GLN A 281 6.24 2.68 -31.54
C GLN A 281 4.80 2.14 -31.56
N GLY A 282 4.03 2.41 -30.52
CA GLY A 282 2.59 2.14 -30.43
C GLY A 282 1.87 3.34 -29.84
N LYS A 283 0.92 3.89 -30.60
CA LYS A 283 0.20 5.14 -30.38
C LYS A 283 -0.62 5.14 -29.08
N GLU A 284 -0.32 6.03 -28.13
CA GLU A 284 -1.25 6.39 -27.06
C GLU A 284 -2.05 7.64 -27.45
N LYS A 285 -3.38 7.53 -27.34
CA LYS A 285 -4.33 8.63 -27.50
C LYS A 285 -4.17 9.61 -26.34
N GLU A 286 -3.88 10.87 -26.64
CA GLU A 286 -3.84 11.97 -25.68
C GLU A 286 -5.18 12.09 -24.94
N LYS A 287 -5.19 11.80 -23.63
CA LYS A 287 -6.18 12.36 -22.71
C LYS A 287 -5.52 13.55 -22.00
N GLN A 288 -5.99 14.74 -22.33
CA GLN A 288 -5.57 15.99 -21.74
C GLN A 288 -6.04 16.04 -20.28
N TYR A 289 -5.11 16.03 -19.33
CA TYR A 289 -5.39 16.31 -17.91
C TYR A 289 -4.51 17.48 -17.46
N HIS A 290 -5.15 18.50 -16.87
CA HIS A 290 -4.45 19.65 -16.28
C HIS A 290 -3.57 19.20 -15.11
N LEU A 291 -2.25 19.26 -15.28
CA LEU A 291 -1.29 19.07 -14.19
C LEU A 291 -1.26 20.32 -13.29
N LEU A 292 -1.66 20.17 -12.02
CA LEU A 292 -1.37 21.14 -10.96
C LEU A 292 0.13 21.13 -10.65
N LYS A 293 0.76 22.31 -10.60
CA LYS A 293 2.17 22.45 -10.22
C LYS A 293 2.31 22.32 -8.70
N ILE A 294 3.13 21.35 -8.28
CA ILE A 294 3.47 21.11 -6.88
C ILE A 294 4.93 21.49 -6.68
N ARG A 295 5.23 22.41 -5.75
CA ARG A 295 6.60 22.79 -5.40
C ARG A 295 7.00 22.06 -4.12
N GLN A 296 8.12 21.34 -4.16
CA GLN A 296 8.77 20.79 -2.97
C GLN A 296 9.43 21.94 -2.19
N VAL A 297 9.07 22.11 -0.92
CA VAL A 297 9.79 23.00 -0.01
C VAL A 297 10.48 22.13 1.02
N GLN A 298 11.81 22.00 0.92
CA GLN A 298 12.63 21.45 2.00
C GLN A 298 12.90 22.57 3.00
N GLN A 299 12.40 22.44 4.22
CA GLN A 299 12.89 23.23 5.36
C GLN A 299 13.77 22.33 6.23
N THR A 300 15.07 22.40 6.03
CA THR A 300 16.03 22.09 7.10
C THR A 300 16.07 23.31 8.02
N LYS A 301 15.18 23.36 9.03
CA LYS A 301 15.38 24.28 10.15
C LYS A 301 16.39 23.64 11.10
N THR A 302 17.66 23.92 10.84
CA THR A 302 18.68 23.97 11.88
C THR A 302 18.65 25.40 12.40
N GLU A 303 18.08 25.63 13.57
CA GLU A 303 18.43 26.83 14.34
C GLU A 303 18.15 26.56 15.82
N LEU A 304 19.26 26.55 16.57
CA LEU A 304 19.32 26.53 18.02
C LEU A 304 18.68 27.79 18.59
N THR A 305 17.96 27.65 19.70
CA THR A 305 18.19 28.43 20.92
C THR A 305 17.72 27.62 22.12
#